data_AF-A0A661WKM1-F1
#
_entry.id   AF-A0A661WKM1-F1
#
_cell.length_a   1.000
_cell.length_b   1.000
_cell.length_c   1.000
_cell.angle_alpha   90.00
_cell.angle_beta   90.00
_cell.angle_gamma   90.00
#
_symmetry.space_group_name_H-M   'P 1'
#
loop_
_entity.id
_entity.type
_entity.pdbx_description
1 polymer ?
#
loop_
_entity_poly.entity_id
_entity_poly.type
_entity_poly.pdbx_seq_one_letter_code
_entity_poly.pdbx_strand_id
1 'polypeptide(L)'
;MALDWCLGDNFRGRCRNLAGEEIFHGCIKKREAKMIQKTNRLLWWILSAALLISLIPVTGYAQGSDPTDDDVNAVAKQLYCPVCENIPLDACGTTACEQWRGIIRDKLAEGWTDDEIKTYFVNQYGDRVLAEPPRRGFNWIVYLVPVVIFVGGGYLFYRGFQQWRSPEPDKNLRKKEKTTPKPVKLSEDDINRVEEELRKRSQG
;
A
#
# COMPACT_ATOMS: atom_id res chain seq x y z
N MET A 1 -27.67 47.04 29.34
CA MET A 1 -28.15 48.37 28.89
C MET A 1 -27.39 49.41 29.69
N ALA A 2 -26.87 50.44 29.02
CA ALA A 2 -25.90 51.45 29.48
C ALA A 2 -24.46 50.89 29.71
N LEU A 3 -23.47 51.06 28.83
CA LEU A 3 -22.83 52.32 28.33
C LEU A 3 -22.51 53.23 29.51
N ASP A 4 -21.28 53.64 29.81
CA ASP A 4 -20.31 54.28 28.93
C ASP A 4 -18.94 54.26 29.63
N TRP A 5 -17.87 53.81 28.98
CA TRP A 5 -16.84 54.70 28.41
C TRP A 5 -16.25 55.72 29.40
N CYS A 6 -15.15 55.33 30.03
CA CYS A 6 -14.11 56.28 30.39
C CYS A 6 -12.77 55.74 29.90
N LEU A 7 -12.32 56.36 28.80
CA LEU A 7 -10.92 56.62 28.52
C LEU A 7 -10.22 57.14 29.77
N GLY A 8 -8.90 56.95 29.80
CA GLY A 8 -8.03 57.86 30.50
C GLY A 8 -7.43 57.24 31.74
N ASP A 9 -6.24 56.70 31.52
CA ASP A 9 -5.03 56.94 32.30
C ASP A 9 -5.15 57.21 33.81
N ASN A 10 -4.20 56.58 34.49
CA ASN A 10 -3.56 57.08 35.70
C ASN A 10 -4.22 56.66 37.01
N PHE A 11 -3.88 55.47 37.52
CA PHE A 11 -3.73 55.30 38.96
C PHE A 11 -2.59 54.33 39.29
N ARG A 12 -1.39 54.89 39.26
CA ARG A 12 -0.22 54.37 39.96
C ARG A 12 -0.39 54.71 41.44
N GLY A 13 -0.72 53.76 42.30
CA GLY A 13 -0.79 54.07 43.72
C GLY A 13 -1.25 52.96 44.64
N ARG A 14 -0.29 52.14 45.08
CA ARG A 14 -0.12 51.74 46.50
C ARG A 14 -1.22 50.83 47.08
N CYS A 15 -0.92 49.53 47.15
CA CYS A 15 -0.66 48.80 48.42
C CYS A 15 -1.67 49.15 49.52
N ARG A 16 -2.44 48.22 50.08
CA ARG A 16 -1.93 47.13 50.91
C ARG A 16 -3.14 46.43 51.53
N ASN A 17 -3.09 45.09 51.55
CA ASN A 17 -3.73 44.14 52.48
C ASN A 17 -5.21 44.34 52.83
N LEU A 18 -6.02 43.34 52.49
CA LEU A 18 -6.74 42.49 53.45
C LEU A 18 -7.59 41.46 52.68
N ALA A 19 -7.53 40.22 53.14
CA ALA A 19 -8.42 39.09 52.84
C ALA A 19 -8.28 38.41 51.46
N GLY A 20 -8.15 37.08 51.52
CA GLY A 20 -8.58 36.19 50.44
C GLY A 20 -7.45 35.57 49.65
N GLU A 21 -7.10 34.35 50.03
CA GLU A 21 -6.54 33.31 49.17
C GLU A 21 -7.24 33.28 47.79
N GLU A 22 -6.49 32.88 46.74
CA GLU A 22 -6.87 32.74 45.31
C GLU A 22 -6.30 33.84 44.36
N ILE A 23 -5.86 33.39 43.16
CA ILE A 23 -5.40 34.17 41.99
C ILE A 23 -3.88 34.46 41.93
N PHE A 24 -3.08 33.40 42.06
CA PHE A 24 -1.65 33.38 41.73
C PHE A 24 -1.42 32.74 40.34
N HIS A 25 -1.85 33.36 39.23
CA HIS A 25 -1.55 32.76 37.90
C HIS A 25 -1.46 33.69 36.67
N GLY A 26 -1.32 35.01 36.84
CA GLY A 26 -1.53 35.95 35.72
C GLY A 26 -0.32 36.69 35.11
N CYS A 27 0.93 36.55 35.59
CA CYS A 27 1.95 37.58 35.33
C CYS A 27 3.34 37.11 34.80
N ILE A 28 3.40 36.12 33.89
CA ILE A 28 4.67 35.72 33.21
C ILE A 28 4.49 35.56 31.68
N LYS A 29 3.77 36.46 31.00
CA LYS A 29 3.55 36.30 29.53
C LYS A 29 3.57 37.60 28.71
N LYS A 30 4.51 38.52 28.97
CA LYS A 30 4.54 39.81 28.24
C LYS A 30 5.91 40.39 27.85
N ARG A 31 6.97 39.58 27.72
CA ARG A 31 8.29 40.08 27.25
C ARG A 31 8.90 39.43 26.00
N GLU A 32 8.37 38.33 25.46
CA GLU A 32 9.01 37.63 24.31
C GLU A 32 8.46 38.02 22.93
N ALA A 33 7.41 38.84 22.83
CA ALA A 33 6.68 39.05 21.58
C ALA A 33 7.27 40.10 20.61
N LYS A 34 8.36 40.81 20.95
CA LYS A 34 8.90 41.88 20.08
C LYS A 34 10.03 41.45 19.13
N MET A 35 10.60 40.26 19.31
CA MET A 35 11.71 39.74 18.48
C MET A 35 11.28 38.71 17.42
N ILE A 36 9.99 38.35 17.36
CA ILE A 36 9.44 37.39 16.37
C ILE A 36 8.80 38.13 15.17
N GLN A 37 8.48 39.42 15.32
CA GLN A 37 7.76 40.19 14.29
C GLN A 37 8.63 40.58 13.07
N LYS A 38 9.95 40.77 13.27
CA LYS A 38 10.88 41.18 12.19
C LYS A 38 11.30 39.98 11.33
N THR A 39 11.47 38.82 11.95
CA THR A 39 11.85 37.56 11.30
C THR A 39 10.71 37.01 10.43
N ASN A 40 9.45 37.18 10.85
CA ASN A 40 8.28 36.72 10.09
C ASN A 40 8.09 37.50 8.78
N ARG A 41 8.40 38.80 8.75
CA ARG A 41 8.34 39.61 7.52
C ARG A 41 9.41 39.20 6.51
N LEU A 42 10.65 38.97 6.94
CA LEU A 42 11.72 38.50 6.05
C LEU A 42 11.45 37.09 5.51
N LEU A 43 10.91 36.18 6.35
CA LEU A 43 10.47 34.85 5.93
C LEU A 43 9.37 34.91 4.87
N TRP A 44 8.37 35.78 5.04
CA TRP A 44 7.32 35.97 4.03
C TRP A 44 7.86 36.51 2.71
N TRP A 45 8.84 37.41 2.73
CA TRP A 45 9.47 37.94 1.51
C TRP A 45 10.30 36.88 0.78
N ILE A 46 11.07 36.07 1.53
CA ILE A 46 11.84 34.95 0.96
C ILE A 46 10.92 33.90 0.36
N LEU A 47 9.83 33.54 1.05
CA LEU A 47 8.82 32.62 0.53
C LEU A 47 8.11 33.16 -0.71
N SER A 48 7.78 34.46 -0.75
CA SER A 48 7.19 35.08 -1.95
C SER A 48 8.16 35.15 -3.13
N ALA A 49 9.44 35.42 -2.88
CA ALA A 49 10.46 35.45 -3.92
C ALA A 49 10.74 34.04 -4.48
N ALA A 50 10.79 33.02 -3.61
CA ALA A 50 10.92 31.63 -4.03
C ALA A 50 9.69 31.16 -4.84
N LEU A 51 8.48 31.57 -4.43
CA LEU A 51 7.26 31.32 -5.19
C LEU A 51 7.33 31.96 -6.60
N LEU A 52 7.78 33.21 -6.69
CA LEU A 52 7.93 33.93 -7.96
C LEU A 52 9.03 33.33 -8.86
N ILE A 53 10.15 32.86 -8.29
CA ILE A 53 11.22 32.21 -9.06
C ILE A 53 10.77 30.84 -9.58
N SER A 54 9.93 30.10 -8.83
CA SER A 54 9.34 28.85 -9.29
C SER A 54 8.34 29.01 -10.45
N LEU A 55 7.84 30.23 -10.67
CA LEU A 55 6.92 30.56 -11.76
C LEU A 55 7.65 30.98 -13.05
N ILE A 56 8.98 31.00 -13.06
CA ILE A 56 9.75 31.28 -14.28
C ILE A 56 9.74 30.00 -15.13
N PRO A 57 9.10 30.00 -16.31
CA PRO A 57 9.19 28.86 -17.20
C PRO A 57 10.64 28.74 -17.68
N VAL A 58 11.30 27.63 -17.32
CA VAL A 58 12.59 27.26 -17.92
C VAL A 58 12.29 26.79 -19.33
N THR A 59 12.24 27.73 -20.27
CA THR A 59 12.23 27.40 -21.70
C THR A 59 13.64 26.97 -22.08
N GLY A 60 13.95 25.69 -21.89
CA GLY A 60 15.14 25.07 -22.46
C GLY A 60 14.90 24.89 -23.96
N TYR A 61 15.53 25.74 -24.78
CA TYR A 61 15.65 25.46 -26.21
C TYR A 61 16.71 24.36 -26.37
N ALA A 62 16.28 23.11 -26.41
CA ALA A 62 17.14 22.05 -26.94
C ALA A 62 17.39 22.40 -28.41
N GLN A 63 18.66 22.68 -28.78
CA GLN A 63 19.06 22.76 -30.19
C GLN A 63 18.91 21.35 -30.76
N GLY A 64 17.73 21.06 -31.32
CA GLY A 64 17.38 19.75 -31.85
C GLY A 64 18.19 19.47 -33.10
N SER A 65 19.11 18.51 -33.02
CA SER A 65 19.37 17.65 -34.17
C SER A 65 18.03 17.07 -34.62
N ASP A 66 17.75 17.10 -35.92
CA ASP A 66 16.57 16.42 -36.46
C ASP A 66 16.55 14.97 -35.95
N PRO A 67 15.43 14.49 -35.39
CA PRO A 67 15.34 13.14 -34.87
C PRO A 67 15.57 12.13 -36.00
N THR A 68 16.45 11.16 -35.75
CA THR A 68 16.78 10.14 -36.74
C THR A 68 15.60 9.16 -36.85
N ASP A 69 15.48 8.47 -37.98
CA ASP A 69 14.47 7.41 -38.14
C ASP A 69 14.57 6.34 -37.05
N ASP A 70 15.78 6.05 -36.56
CA ASP A 70 15.99 5.14 -35.44
C ASP A 70 15.36 5.64 -34.13
N ASP A 71 15.42 6.95 -33.85
CA ASP A 71 14.80 7.56 -32.67
C ASP A 71 13.27 7.45 -32.75
N VAL A 72 12.71 7.75 -33.93
CA VAL A 72 11.27 7.60 -34.19
C VAL A 72 10.85 6.14 -34.04
N ASN A 73 11.65 5.21 -34.56
CA ASN A 73 11.36 3.78 -34.47
C ASN A 73 11.47 3.25 -33.03
N ALA A 74 12.36 3.81 -32.20
CA ALA A 74 12.47 3.43 -30.79
C ALA A 74 11.20 3.76 -29.99
N VAL A 75 10.58 4.91 -30.28
CA VAL A 75 9.28 5.28 -29.70
C VAL A 75 8.15 4.48 -30.34
N ALA A 76 8.16 4.30 -31.66
CA ALA A 76 7.13 3.57 -32.40
C ALA A 76 7.00 2.09 -31.96
N LYS A 77 8.10 1.44 -31.58
CA LYS A 77 8.09 0.07 -31.01
C LYS A 77 7.30 -0.06 -29.70
N GLN A 78 7.16 1.03 -28.96
CA GLN A 78 6.42 1.07 -27.69
C GLN A 78 4.92 1.31 -27.89
N LEU A 79 4.48 1.50 -29.14
CA LEU A 79 3.10 1.85 -29.50
C LEU A 79 2.54 0.84 -30.52
N TYR A 80 1.26 0.48 -30.36
CA TYR A 80 0.51 -0.37 -31.27
C TYR A 80 -0.49 0.45 -32.10
N CYS A 81 -0.65 0.07 -33.36
CA CYS A 81 -1.66 0.70 -34.21
C CYS A 81 -3.07 0.22 -33.80
N PRO A 82 -4.02 1.12 -33.48
CA PRO A 82 -5.38 0.73 -33.11
C PRO A 82 -6.20 0.20 -34.29
N VAL A 83 -5.73 0.43 -35.53
CA VAL A 83 -6.40 0.00 -36.77
C VAL A 83 -5.90 -1.38 -37.22
N CYS A 84 -4.64 -1.73 -36.91
CA CYS A 84 -4.04 -2.99 -37.34
C CYS A 84 -4.09 -4.02 -36.20
N GLU A 85 -4.26 -5.30 -36.54
CA GLU A 85 -4.29 -6.36 -35.54
C GLU A 85 -2.89 -6.64 -34.97
N ASN A 86 -2.64 -6.18 -33.73
CA ASN A 86 -1.46 -6.54 -32.91
C ASN A 86 -0.09 -6.36 -33.60
N ILE A 87 0.05 -5.35 -34.46
CA ILE A 87 1.31 -5.02 -35.13
C ILE A 87 1.87 -3.72 -34.53
N PRO A 88 3.15 -3.69 -34.12
CA PRO A 88 3.76 -2.48 -33.59
C PRO A 88 3.92 -1.42 -34.69
N LEU A 89 3.95 -0.16 -34.28
CA LEU A 89 3.91 0.96 -35.22
C LEU A 89 5.15 1.04 -36.13
N ASP A 90 6.30 0.50 -35.71
CA ASP A 90 7.52 0.43 -36.51
C ASP A 90 7.40 -0.54 -37.70
N ALA A 91 6.73 -1.68 -37.51
CA ALA A 91 6.60 -2.72 -38.55
C ALA A 91 5.40 -2.51 -39.50
N CYS A 92 4.44 -1.68 -39.12
CA CYS A 92 3.21 -1.47 -39.87
C CYS A 92 3.40 -0.56 -41.11
N GLY A 93 3.22 -1.07 -42.33
CA GLY A 93 3.35 -0.30 -43.57
C GLY A 93 2.08 0.45 -44.04
N THR A 94 1.08 0.68 -43.18
CA THR A 94 -0.15 1.36 -43.60
C THR A 94 0.00 2.88 -43.56
N THR A 95 -0.80 3.60 -44.36
CA THR A 95 -0.81 5.08 -44.39
C THR A 95 -1.10 5.68 -43.01
N ALA A 96 -1.93 5.02 -42.19
CA ALA A 96 -2.21 5.46 -40.83
C ALA A 96 -0.94 5.37 -39.94
N CYS A 97 -0.18 4.28 -40.07
CA CYS A 97 1.05 4.08 -39.32
C CYS A 97 2.15 5.08 -39.72
N GLU A 98 2.28 5.39 -41.01
CA GLU A 98 3.20 6.43 -41.50
C GLU A 98 2.86 7.81 -40.96
N GLN A 99 1.57 8.18 -40.95
CA GLN A 99 1.11 9.45 -40.39
C GLN A 99 1.48 9.57 -38.91
N TRP A 100 1.32 8.49 -38.14
CA TRP A 100 1.66 8.48 -36.72
C TRP A 100 3.16 8.59 -36.47
N ARG A 101 4.00 7.92 -37.28
CA ARG A 101 5.45 8.13 -37.22
C ARG A 101 5.85 9.56 -37.56
N GLY A 102 5.13 10.20 -38.50
CA GLY A 102 5.26 11.63 -38.77
C GLY A 102 5.00 12.47 -37.52
N ILE A 103 3.89 12.22 -36.82
CA ILE A 103 3.56 12.93 -35.57
C ILE A 103 4.63 12.69 -34.49
N ILE A 104 5.13 11.46 -34.34
CA ILE A 104 6.21 11.15 -33.39
C ILE A 104 7.47 11.95 -33.75
N ARG A 105 7.84 12.01 -35.04
CA ARG A 105 8.98 12.78 -35.52
C ARG A 105 8.82 14.26 -35.19
N ASP A 106 7.65 14.84 -35.46
CA ASP A 106 7.36 16.24 -35.15
C ASP A 106 7.49 16.53 -33.64
N LYS A 107 6.97 15.63 -32.79
CA LYS A 107 7.04 15.77 -31.33
C LYS A 107 8.45 15.60 -30.78
N LEU A 108 9.24 14.67 -31.32
CA LEU A 108 10.65 14.53 -30.98
C LEU A 108 11.44 15.78 -31.41
N ALA A 109 11.14 16.35 -32.58
CA ALA A 109 11.76 17.60 -33.05
C ALA A 109 11.37 18.80 -32.18
N GLU A 110 10.16 18.81 -31.60
CA GLU A 110 9.73 19.77 -30.59
C GLU A 110 10.43 19.57 -29.22
N GLY A 111 11.26 18.54 -29.05
CA GLY A 111 12.00 18.25 -27.82
C GLY A 111 11.20 17.49 -26.76
N TRP A 112 10.10 16.83 -27.15
CA TRP A 112 9.31 16.01 -26.24
C TRP A 112 10.04 14.71 -25.90
N THR A 113 9.83 14.23 -24.68
CA THR A 113 10.34 12.93 -24.22
C THR A 113 9.44 11.79 -24.66
N ASP A 114 10.00 10.58 -24.75
CA ASP A 114 9.26 9.34 -25.09
C ASP A 114 8.00 9.16 -24.23
N ASP A 115 8.08 9.47 -22.93
CA ASP A 115 6.95 9.33 -21.99
C ASP A 115 5.84 10.36 -22.23
N GLU A 116 6.21 11.58 -22.62
CA GLU A 116 5.25 12.62 -23.01
C GLU A 116 4.57 12.27 -24.32
N ILE A 117 5.31 11.74 -25.30
CA ILE A 117 4.75 11.26 -26.57
C ILE A 117 3.80 10.09 -26.32
N LYS A 118 4.20 9.09 -25.53
CA LYS A 118 3.29 8.00 -25.13
C LYS A 118 2.03 8.55 -24.50
N THR A 119 2.17 9.45 -23.52
CA THR A 119 1.04 10.08 -22.82
C THR A 119 0.11 10.84 -23.78
N TYR A 120 0.65 11.53 -24.77
CA TYR A 120 -0.12 12.19 -25.82
C TYR A 120 -1.00 11.19 -26.59
N PHE A 121 -0.42 10.07 -27.04
CA PHE A 121 -1.17 9.01 -27.72
C PHE A 121 -2.18 8.32 -26.79
N VAL A 122 -1.86 8.10 -25.51
CA VAL A 122 -2.81 7.56 -24.52
C VAL A 122 -4.02 8.47 -24.38
N ASN A 123 -3.79 9.78 -24.24
CA ASN A 123 -4.88 10.73 -24.03
C ASN A 123 -5.81 10.81 -25.25
N GLN A 124 -5.27 10.62 -26.46
CA GLN A 124 -6.04 10.72 -27.70
C GLN A 124 -6.72 9.42 -28.12
N TYR A 125 -6.07 8.27 -27.90
CA TYR A 125 -6.51 6.96 -28.41
C TYR A 125 -6.77 5.90 -27.31
N GLY A 126 -6.43 6.19 -26.06
CA GLY A 126 -6.63 5.34 -24.90
C GLY A 126 -5.46 4.41 -24.57
N ASP A 127 -5.60 3.68 -23.45
CA ASP A 127 -4.56 2.80 -22.89
C ASP A 127 -4.21 1.58 -23.76
N ARG A 128 -5.01 1.26 -24.79
CA ARG A 128 -4.76 0.10 -25.67
C ARG A 128 -3.65 0.33 -26.69
N VAL A 129 -3.22 1.57 -26.84
CA VAL A 129 -2.17 1.95 -27.80
C VAL A 129 -0.77 1.71 -27.23
N LEU A 130 -0.60 1.65 -25.91
CA LEU A 130 0.70 1.31 -25.33
C LEU A 130 0.95 -0.19 -25.42
N ALA A 131 2.21 -0.55 -25.67
CA ALA A 131 2.66 -1.92 -25.57
C ALA A 131 2.52 -2.48 -24.14
N GLU A 132 2.66 -1.62 -23.13
CA GLU A 132 2.51 -1.98 -21.73
C GLU A 132 1.37 -1.19 -21.09
N PRO A 133 0.42 -1.87 -20.42
CA PRO A 133 -0.68 -1.17 -19.77
C PRO A 133 -0.13 -0.31 -18.62
N PRO A 134 -0.49 0.98 -18.54
CA PRO A 134 0.06 1.88 -17.53
C PRO A 134 -0.29 1.37 -16.13
N ARG A 135 0.69 1.37 -15.23
CA ARG A 135 0.53 0.97 -13.83
C ARG A 135 -0.14 2.06 -12.99
N ARG A 136 -1.21 2.69 -13.49
CA ARG A 136 -1.95 3.75 -12.79
C ARG A 136 -3.37 3.30 -12.47
N GLY A 137 -3.85 3.68 -11.28
CA GLY A 137 -5.24 3.49 -10.86
C GLY A 137 -5.67 2.04 -10.61
N PHE A 138 -6.83 1.66 -11.16
CA PHE A 138 -7.49 0.36 -10.96
C PHE A 138 -6.63 -0.84 -11.37
N ASN A 139 -5.66 -0.63 -12.26
CA ASN A 139 -4.76 -1.69 -12.72
C ASN A 139 -3.96 -2.32 -11.56
N TRP A 140 -3.65 -1.57 -10.49
CA TRP A 140 -3.02 -2.12 -9.28
C TRP A 140 -3.89 -3.14 -8.54
N ILE A 141 -5.22 -3.02 -8.59
CA ILE A 141 -6.13 -3.98 -7.95
C ILE A 141 -6.02 -5.35 -8.62
N VAL A 142 -5.80 -5.39 -9.94
CA VAL A 142 -5.60 -6.65 -10.69
C VAL A 142 -4.37 -7.40 -10.18
N TYR A 143 -3.32 -6.69 -9.74
CA TYR A 143 -2.14 -7.30 -9.12
C TYR A 143 -2.35 -7.64 -7.63
N LEU A 144 -3.17 -6.87 -6.92
CA LEU A 144 -3.46 -7.10 -5.50
C LEU A 144 -4.36 -8.33 -5.27
N VAL A 145 -5.36 -8.53 -6.13
CA VAL A 145 -6.36 -9.60 -6.01
C VAL A 145 -5.72 -11.00 -5.93
N PRO A 146 -4.79 -11.39 -6.82
CA PRO A 146 -4.11 -12.69 -6.73
C PRO A 146 -3.40 -12.89 -5.39
N VAL A 147 -2.71 -11.86 -4.87
CA VAL A 147 -1.99 -11.93 -3.59
C VAL A 147 -2.98 -12.12 -2.43
N VAL A 148 -4.07 -11.37 -2.42
CA VAL A 148 -5.10 -11.46 -1.38
C VAL A 148 -5.78 -12.82 -1.39
N ILE A 149 -6.10 -13.37 -2.57
CA ILE A 149 -6.68 -14.71 -2.70
C ILE A 149 -5.70 -15.77 -2.22
N PHE A 150 -4.41 -15.66 -2.57
CA PHE A 150 -3.41 -16.65 -2.19
C PHE A 150 -3.16 -16.65 -0.68
N VAL A 151 -3.02 -15.47 -0.07
CA VAL A 151 -2.82 -15.32 1.38
C VAL A 151 -4.09 -15.69 2.14
N GLY A 152 -5.25 -15.20 1.71
CA GLY A 152 -6.54 -15.50 2.33
C GLY A 152 -6.90 -16.98 2.23
N GLY A 153 -6.77 -17.56 1.04
CA GLY A 153 -6.98 -18.99 0.78
C GLY A 153 -6.00 -19.85 1.58
N GLY A 154 -4.71 -19.51 1.57
CA GLY A 154 -3.68 -20.21 2.36
C GLY A 154 -3.93 -20.14 3.86
N TYR A 155 -4.37 -18.99 4.37
CA TYR A 155 -4.71 -18.82 5.79
C TYR A 155 -5.94 -19.65 6.18
N LEU A 156 -7.01 -19.62 5.39
CA LEU A 156 -8.21 -20.44 5.63
C LEU A 156 -7.88 -21.93 5.56
N PHE A 157 -7.10 -22.35 4.56
CA PHE A 157 -6.63 -23.72 4.41
C PHE A 157 -5.78 -24.16 5.61
N TYR A 158 -4.85 -23.33 6.06
CA TYR A 158 -4.02 -23.59 7.23
C TYR A 158 -4.86 -23.75 8.51
N ARG A 159 -5.86 -22.88 8.73
CA ARG A 159 -6.76 -23.01 9.89
C ARG A 159 -7.62 -24.27 9.84
N GLY A 160 -8.17 -24.61 8.66
CA GLY A 160 -8.89 -25.86 8.47
C GLY A 160 -8.02 -27.09 8.72
N PHE A 161 -6.78 -27.06 8.25
CA PHE A 161 -5.82 -28.14 8.44
C PHE A 161 -5.41 -28.30 9.92
N GLN A 162 -5.27 -27.20 10.67
CA GLN A 162 -5.04 -27.28 12.12
C GLN A 162 -6.22 -27.90 12.87
N GLN A 163 -7.45 -27.64 12.44
CA GLN A 163 -8.64 -28.24 13.06
C GLN A 163 -8.76 -29.74 12.76
N TRP A 164 -8.16 -30.22 11.67
CA TRP A 164 -8.06 -31.65 11.35
C TRP A 164 -6.86 -32.35 12.00
N ARG A 165 -5.85 -31.61 12.48
CA ARG A 165 -4.84 -32.17 13.38
C ARG A 165 -5.51 -32.51 14.71
N SER A 166 -5.78 -33.80 14.83
CA SER A 166 -6.69 -34.45 15.76
C SER A 166 -6.41 -34.19 17.25
N PRO A 167 -7.40 -34.49 18.13
CA PRO A 167 -7.32 -34.31 19.57
C PRO A 167 -6.10 -35.04 20.14
N GLU A 168 -5.39 -34.39 21.06
CA GLU A 168 -4.31 -35.01 21.82
C GLU A 168 -4.84 -36.34 22.40
N PRO A 169 -4.14 -37.47 22.23
CA PRO A 169 -4.59 -38.75 22.78
C PRO A 169 -4.68 -38.58 24.30
N ASP A 170 -5.89 -38.77 24.83
CA ASP A 170 -6.22 -38.54 26.23
C ASP A 170 -5.18 -39.24 27.13
N LYS A 171 -4.42 -38.42 27.87
CA LYS A 171 -3.37 -38.88 28.80
C LYS A 171 -3.92 -39.86 29.83
N ASN A 172 -5.23 -39.85 30.09
CA ASN A 172 -5.90 -40.77 30.99
C ASN A 172 -6.04 -42.19 30.41
N LEU A 173 -6.21 -42.34 29.09
CA LEU A 173 -6.26 -43.65 28.43
C LEU A 173 -4.88 -44.35 28.48
N ARG A 174 -3.80 -43.58 28.26
CA ARG A 174 -2.42 -44.08 28.34
C ARG A 174 -2.00 -44.47 29.78
N LYS A 175 -2.65 -43.91 30.80
CA LYS A 175 -2.46 -44.31 32.21
C LYS A 175 -3.21 -45.60 32.54
N LYS A 176 -4.35 -45.83 31.91
CA LYS A 176 -5.18 -47.04 32.09
C LYS A 176 -4.52 -48.28 31.50
N GLU A 177 -3.83 -48.13 30.36
CA GLU A 177 -3.17 -49.24 29.65
C GLU A 177 -1.83 -49.69 30.26
N LYS A 178 -1.14 -48.80 30.99
CA LYS A 178 0.13 -49.15 31.69
C LYS A 178 -0.08 -49.97 32.96
N THR A 179 -1.32 -50.17 33.40
CA THR A 179 -1.62 -51.14 34.46
C THR A 179 -1.82 -52.50 33.79
N THR A 180 -0.72 -53.21 33.63
CA THR A 180 -0.59 -54.49 32.91
C THR A 180 -1.67 -55.49 33.34
N PRO A 181 -2.27 -56.26 32.42
CA PRO A 181 -3.15 -57.36 32.78
C PRO A 181 -2.34 -58.39 33.56
N LYS A 182 -2.72 -58.62 34.82
CA LYS A 182 -2.17 -59.70 35.65
C LYS A 182 -2.32 -61.01 34.87
N PRO A 183 -1.26 -61.83 34.72
CA PRO A 183 -1.39 -63.12 34.05
C PRO A 183 -2.46 -63.93 34.78
N VAL A 184 -3.49 -64.31 34.03
CA VAL A 184 -4.58 -65.16 34.52
C VAL A 184 -3.94 -66.50 34.86
N LYS A 185 -3.75 -66.77 36.14
CA LYS A 185 -3.44 -68.13 36.61
C LYS A 185 -4.74 -68.91 36.52
N LEU A 186 -4.90 -69.69 35.46
CA LEU A 186 -5.93 -70.74 35.44
C LEU A 186 -5.57 -71.73 36.55
N SER A 187 -6.49 -71.98 37.47
CA SER A 187 -6.34 -73.05 38.46
C SER A 187 -6.49 -74.41 37.78
N GLU A 188 -5.81 -75.45 38.29
CA GLU A 188 -5.87 -76.83 37.78
C GLU A 188 -7.31 -77.32 37.48
N ASP A 189 -8.31 -76.88 38.26
CA ASP A 189 -9.72 -77.22 38.03
C ASP A 189 -10.27 -76.70 36.69
N ASP A 190 -9.83 -75.52 36.23
CA ASP A 190 -10.26 -74.95 34.95
C ASP A 190 -9.65 -75.68 33.76
N ILE A 191 -8.40 -76.16 33.92
CA ILE A 191 -7.70 -76.92 32.88
C ILE A 191 -8.38 -78.28 32.70
N ASN A 192 -8.68 -78.96 33.81
CA ASN A 192 -9.37 -80.26 33.80
C ASN A 192 -10.77 -80.16 33.18
N ARG A 193 -11.51 -79.08 33.45
CA ARG A 193 -12.85 -78.85 32.86
C ARG A 193 -12.79 -78.68 31.35
N VAL A 194 -11.79 -77.96 30.84
CA VAL A 194 -11.61 -77.76 29.38
C VAL A 194 -11.19 -79.07 28.71
N GLU A 195 -10.35 -79.87 29.36
CA GLU A 195 -9.88 -81.15 28.84
C GLU A 195 -11.01 -82.20 28.76
N GLU A 196 -11.91 -82.21 29.74
CA GLU A 196 -13.13 -83.03 29.74
C GLU A 196 -14.09 -82.67 28.59
N GLU A 197 -14.25 -81.38 28.28
CA GLU A 197 -15.08 -80.92 27.15
C GLU A 197 -14.49 -81.29 25.79
N LEU A 198 -13.17 -81.23 25.64
CA LEU A 198 -12.49 -81.65 24.41
C LEU A 198 -12.62 -83.16 24.19
N ARG A 199 -12.53 -83.97 25.26
CA ARG A 199 -12.69 -85.43 25.17
C ARG A 199 -14.10 -85.83 24.73
N LYS A 200 -15.13 -85.17 25.26
CA LYS A 200 -16.53 -85.36 24.83
C LYS A 200 -16.75 -85.04 23.35
N ARG A 201 -16.13 -83.98 22.83
CA ARG A 201 -16.23 -83.62 21.40
C ARG A 201 -15.48 -84.56 20.46
N SER A 202 -14.46 -85.26 20.95
CA SER A 202 -13.68 -86.20 20.12
C SER A 202 -14.33 -87.58 19.93
N GLN A 203 -15.33 -87.92 20.75
CA GLN A 203 -15.99 -89.23 20.76
C GLN A 203 -17.40 -89.23 20.16
N GLY A 204 -17.89 -88.07 19.69
CA GLY A 204 -19.15 -87.93 18.94
C GLY A 204 -18.86 -87.55 17.50
#